data_AF-A0A8H4EH93-F1
#
_entry.id   AF-A0A8H4EH93-F1
#
_cell.length_a   1.000
_cell.length_b   1.000
_cell.length_c   1.000
_cell.angle_alpha   90.00
_cell.angle_beta   90.00
_cell.angle_gamma   90.00
#
_symmetry.space_group_name_H-M   'P 1'
#
loop_
_entity.id
_entity.type
_entity.pdbx_description
1 polymer ?
#
loop_
_entity_poly.entity_id
_entity_poly.type
_entity_poly.pdbx_seq_one_letter_code
_entity_poly.pdbx_strand_id
1 'polypeptide(L)'
;MIKSQYLGVFHSGKDLFDVQLLRTHETIKGFNLFMGILKELIVNAKPTATHSFIKKLADMKKLKRVYIQNIDNLEELVGFDINWQFERVKNCKAQVVQLHRTLSKLRCNACTNICPFTPQYCDIFKEGEAPNCPECVERGKYIKYRIFLNKIIQNNIFNNMFLIINRKQKVKQGKRPHFIGQLKPTVILYSDTHPKGLEISQIAKRDQDKADCLLIMGTSLRIPGIKDLIKGFARAVHGRGSCVILVNAKDVANKEGMVLLIIK
;
A
#
# COMPACT_ATOMS: atom_id res chain seq x y z
N MET A 1 -7.47 -20.63 -4.16
CA MET A 1 -7.72 -19.62 -5.21
C MET A 1 -6.46 -19.35 -6.04
N ILE A 2 -5.44 -18.62 -5.57
CA ILE A 2 -4.27 -18.33 -6.43
C ILE A 2 -3.25 -19.47 -6.51
N LYS A 3 -2.92 -20.15 -5.41
CA LYS A 3 -2.02 -21.34 -5.47
C LYS A 3 -2.52 -22.44 -6.42
N SER A 4 -3.84 -22.53 -6.61
CA SER A 4 -4.50 -23.47 -7.53
C SER A 4 -4.51 -23.02 -8.98
N GLN A 5 -4.28 -21.73 -9.26
CA GLN A 5 -4.16 -21.17 -10.62
C GLN A 5 -2.70 -20.99 -11.06
N TYR A 6 -1.78 -20.90 -10.11
CA TYR A 6 -0.34 -20.71 -10.31
C TYR A 6 0.47 -21.77 -9.53
N LEU A 7 0.22 -23.06 -9.83
CA LEU A 7 0.98 -24.16 -9.22
C LEU A 7 2.49 -24.01 -9.48
N GLY A 8 3.31 -24.27 -8.46
CA GLY A 8 4.77 -24.15 -8.53
C GLY A 8 5.33 -22.72 -8.51
N VAL A 9 4.49 -21.70 -8.69
CA VAL A 9 4.92 -20.28 -8.72
C VAL A 9 4.93 -19.66 -7.32
N PHE A 10 3.92 -19.97 -6.49
CA PHE A 10 3.80 -19.46 -5.11
C PHE A 10 3.54 -20.60 -4.12
N HIS A 11 4.47 -20.80 -3.19
CA HIS A 11 4.43 -21.85 -2.17
C HIS A 11 3.64 -21.40 -0.94
N SER A 12 3.66 -20.10 -0.62
CA SER A 12 2.96 -19.51 0.51
C SER A 12 2.24 -18.20 0.16
N GLY A 13 1.34 -17.73 1.04
CA GLY A 13 0.75 -16.40 0.90
C GLY A 13 1.77 -15.27 1.09
N LYS A 14 2.87 -15.52 1.84
CA LYS A 14 3.98 -14.59 2.03
C LYS A 14 4.66 -14.26 0.69
N ASP A 15 4.73 -15.24 -0.21
CA ASP A 15 5.47 -15.17 -1.45
C ASP A 15 4.87 -14.12 -2.42
N LEU A 16 3.53 -14.00 -2.41
CA LEU A 16 2.78 -12.95 -3.12
C LEU A 16 3.07 -11.53 -2.60
N PHE A 17 3.72 -11.40 -1.46
CA PHE A 17 4.09 -10.12 -0.86
C PHE A 17 5.60 -9.92 -0.76
N ASP A 18 6.47 -10.73 -1.39
CA ASP A 18 7.93 -10.52 -1.35
C ASP A 18 8.42 -9.95 -2.69
N VAL A 19 8.90 -8.70 -2.70
CA VAL A 19 9.31 -8.03 -3.94
C VAL A 19 10.44 -8.78 -4.66
N GLN A 20 11.23 -9.57 -3.91
CA GLN A 20 12.31 -10.37 -4.49
C GLN A 20 11.80 -11.54 -5.33
N LEU A 21 10.55 -11.97 -5.19
CA LEU A 21 9.96 -13.07 -5.96
C LEU A 21 9.22 -12.60 -7.22
N LEU A 22 8.93 -11.30 -7.34
CA LEU A 22 8.19 -10.71 -8.46
C LEU A 22 9.09 -10.38 -9.66
N ARG A 23 9.79 -11.39 -10.19
CA ARG A 23 10.82 -11.23 -11.24
C ARG A 23 10.42 -11.73 -12.63
N THR A 24 9.50 -12.69 -12.70
CA THR A 24 9.07 -13.33 -13.96
C THR A 24 7.72 -12.80 -14.42
N HIS A 25 7.33 -13.11 -15.66
CA HIS A 25 6.03 -12.70 -16.17
C HIS A 25 4.88 -13.35 -15.38
N GLU A 26 5.02 -14.62 -15.02
CA GLU A 26 4.05 -15.45 -14.31
C GLU A 26 3.88 -15.00 -12.86
N THR A 27 4.99 -14.70 -12.17
CA THR A 27 4.96 -14.16 -10.80
C THR A 27 4.33 -12.77 -10.77
N ILE A 28 4.65 -11.90 -11.72
CA ILE A 28 4.01 -10.58 -11.84
C ILE A 28 2.51 -10.71 -12.18
N LYS A 29 2.12 -11.68 -13.03
CA LYS A 29 0.70 -11.94 -13.35
C LYS A 29 -0.11 -12.41 -12.15
N GLY A 30 0.39 -13.42 -11.43
CA GLY A 30 -0.27 -13.91 -10.21
C GLY A 30 -0.34 -12.85 -9.11
N PHE A 31 0.66 -11.98 -9.01
CA PHE A 31 0.64 -10.81 -8.13
C PHE A 31 -0.43 -9.78 -8.52
N ASN A 32 -0.51 -9.42 -9.80
CA ASN A 32 -1.53 -8.46 -10.26
C ASN A 32 -2.94 -9.01 -10.01
N LEU A 33 -3.18 -10.28 -10.37
CA LEU A 33 -4.44 -10.99 -10.12
C LEU A 33 -4.82 -10.93 -8.63
N PHE A 34 -3.85 -11.23 -7.76
CA PHE A 34 -4.05 -11.15 -6.32
C PHE A 34 -4.43 -9.75 -5.85
N MET A 35 -3.78 -8.72 -6.37
CA MET A 35 -4.04 -7.34 -5.97
C MET A 35 -5.40 -6.83 -6.47
N GLY A 36 -5.89 -7.29 -7.62
CA GLY A 36 -7.27 -7.04 -8.08
C GLY A 36 -8.31 -7.72 -7.17
N ILE A 37 -8.15 -9.02 -6.92
CA ILE A 37 -9.03 -9.78 -6.02
C ILE A 37 -9.04 -9.19 -4.61
N LEU A 38 -7.87 -8.88 -4.05
CA LEU A 38 -7.75 -8.31 -2.71
C LEU A 38 -8.38 -6.92 -2.63
N LYS A 39 -8.27 -6.11 -3.70
CA LYS A 39 -8.95 -4.80 -3.79
C LYS A 39 -10.47 -4.95 -3.74
N GLU A 40 -11.02 -5.91 -4.46
CA GLU A 40 -12.46 -6.21 -4.46
C GLU A 40 -12.95 -6.71 -3.09
N LEU A 41 -12.19 -7.59 -2.43
CA LEU A 41 -12.47 -8.03 -1.05
C LEU A 41 -12.45 -6.87 -0.06
N ILE A 42 -11.46 -5.97 -0.16
CA ILE A 42 -11.34 -4.78 0.70
C ILE A 42 -12.53 -3.83 0.53
N VAL A 43 -12.99 -3.58 -0.69
CA VAL A 43 -14.13 -2.69 -0.97
C VAL A 43 -15.43 -3.22 -0.34
N ASN A 44 -15.58 -4.54 -0.24
CA ASN A 44 -16.75 -5.19 0.37
C ASN A 44 -16.59 -5.49 1.88
N ALA A 45 -15.41 -5.27 2.45
CA ALA A 45 -15.13 -5.54 3.85
C ALA A 45 -15.80 -4.50 4.77
N LYS A 46 -16.18 -4.95 5.97
CA LYS A 46 -16.76 -4.10 7.03
C LYS A 46 -15.83 -4.07 8.24
N PRO A 47 -15.73 -2.93 8.95
CA PRO A 47 -14.98 -2.86 10.20
C PRO A 47 -15.44 -3.91 11.21
N THR A 48 -14.48 -4.58 11.85
CA THR A 48 -14.75 -5.59 12.89
C THR A 48 -14.99 -4.95 14.26
N ALA A 49 -15.51 -5.72 15.23
CA ALA A 49 -15.66 -5.28 16.61
C ALA A 49 -14.34 -4.73 17.23
N THR A 50 -13.18 -5.21 16.78
CA THR A 50 -11.87 -4.67 17.17
C THR A 50 -11.71 -3.21 16.75
N HIS A 51 -12.13 -2.83 15.54
CA HIS A 51 -12.05 -1.45 15.06
C HIS A 51 -12.93 -0.54 15.91
N SER A 52 -14.16 -0.98 16.24
CA SER A 52 -15.07 -0.26 17.14
C SER A 52 -14.53 -0.13 18.56
N PHE A 53 -13.86 -1.16 19.09
CA PHE A 53 -13.18 -1.12 20.39
C PHE A 53 -12.04 -0.09 20.42
N ILE A 54 -11.17 -0.10 19.40
CA ILE A 54 -10.07 0.88 19.29
C ILE A 54 -10.64 2.30 19.13
N LYS A 55 -11.70 2.47 18.34
CA LYS A 55 -12.39 3.76 18.16
C LYS A 55 -12.97 4.28 19.48
N LYS A 56 -13.64 3.42 20.27
CA LYS A 56 -14.13 3.78 21.61
C LYS A 56 -13.00 4.26 22.53
N LEU A 57 -11.82 3.62 22.48
CA LEU A 57 -10.65 4.07 23.21
C LEU A 57 -10.14 5.45 22.74
N ALA A 58 -10.19 5.72 21.43
CA ALA A 58 -9.91 7.05 20.86
C ALA A 58 -10.86 8.13 21.39
N ASP A 59 -12.16 7.85 21.37
CA ASP A 59 -13.21 8.79 21.77
C ASP A 59 -13.16 9.09 23.28
N MET A 60 -12.75 8.10 24.09
CA MET A 60 -12.42 8.27 25.52
C MET A 60 -11.14 9.09 25.77
N LYS A 61 -10.46 9.61 24.73
CA LYS A 61 -9.12 10.22 24.79
C LYS A 61 -8.08 9.30 25.46
N LYS A 62 -8.33 7.99 25.38
CA LYS A 62 -7.47 6.89 25.80
C LYS A 62 -6.96 6.17 24.55
N LEU A 63 -6.31 6.89 23.63
CA LEU A 63 -5.57 6.30 22.52
C LEU A 63 -4.52 7.30 22.06
N LYS A 64 -3.27 6.86 21.95
CA LYS A 64 -2.20 7.73 21.46
C LYS A 64 -2.07 7.64 19.95
N ARG A 65 -1.83 6.44 19.43
CA ARG A 65 -1.77 6.16 17.99
C ARG A 65 -1.85 4.68 17.70
N VAL A 66 -2.51 4.32 16.61
CA VAL A 66 -2.62 2.98 16.02
C VAL A 66 -1.53 2.83 14.97
N TYR A 67 -0.61 1.89 15.17
CA TYR A 67 0.39 1.51 14.17
C TYR A 67 -0.07 0.21 13.50
N ILE A 68 -0.62 0.31 12.29
CA ILE A 68 -1.31 -0.82 11.64
C ILE A 68 -0.54 -1.36 10.42
N GLN A 69 -0.52 -2.69 10.29
CA GLN A 69 0.08 -3.41 9.17
C GLN A 69 -0.89 -3.65 8.00
N ASN A 70 -2.19 -3.57 8.26
CA ASN A 70 -3.24 -3.84 7.28
C ASN A 70 -3.27 -2.76 6.20
N ILE A 71 -3.74 -3.14 5.02
CA ILE A 71 -3.76 -2.30 3.80
C ILE A 71 -5.19 -2.03 3.31
N ASP A 72 -6.18 -2.49 4.09
CA ASP A 72 -7.62 -2.46 3.85
C ASP A 72 -8.26 -1.11 4.20
N ASN A 73 -7.65 -0.33 5.11
CA ASN A 73 -8.05 1.04 5.45
C ASN A 73 -9.44 1.11 6.10
N LEU A 74 -9.84 0.05 6.83
CA LEU A 74 -11.12 -0.02 7.55
C LEU A 74 -11.19 0.95 8.74
N GLU A 75 -10.06 1.49 9.19
CA GLU A 75 -9.98 2.51 10.24
C GLU A 75 -10.66 3.82 9.81
N GLU A 76 -10.53 4.20 8.54
CA GLU A 76 -11.16 5.40 8.00
C GLU A 76 -12.70 5.29 8.08
N LEU A 77 -13.24 4.09 7.84
CA LEU A 77 -14.68 3.81 7.90
C LEU A 77 -15.28 3.89 9.31
N VAL A 78 -14.46 3.78 10.37
CA VAL A 78 -14.89 4.03 11.77
C VAL A 78 -14.53 5.44 12.25
N GLY A 79 -14.13 6.34 11.36
CA GLY A 79 -13.88 7.74 11.68
C GLY A 79 -12.56 8.00 12.40
N PHE A 80 -11.50 7.28 12.03
CA PHE A 80 -10.13 7.65 12.41
C PHE A 80 -9.53 8.70 11.47
N ASP A 81 -8.76 9.64 12.04
CA ASP A 81 -7.89 10.51 11.26
C ASP A 81 -6.65 9.72 10.76
N ILE A 82 -6.70 9.35 9.48
CA ILE A 82 -5.60 8.72 8.73
C ILE A 82 -4.67 9.75 8.05
N ASN A 83 -4.92 11.06 8.18
CA ASN A 83 -4.16 12.10 7.47
C ASN A 83 -2.89 12.52 8.24
N TRP A 84 -1.88 11.65 8.22
CA TRP A 84 -0.56 11.99 8.75
C TRP A 84 0.19 12.92 7.79
N GLN A 85 -0.14 14.20 7.84
CA GLN A 85 0.49 15.27 7.05
C GLN A 85 2.01 15.29 7.27
N PHE A 86 2.73 14.69 6.32
CA PHE A 86 4.16 14.41 6.37
C PHE A 86 5.04 15.64 6.65
N GLU A 87 4.62 16.81 6.21
CA GLU A 87 5.34 18.08 6.35
C GLU A 87 5.50 18.53 7.81
N ARG A 88 4.72 17.95 8.74
CA ARG A 88 4.70 18.35 10.14
C ARG A 88 4.90 17.16 11.09
N VAL A 89 5.96 16.37 10.89
CA VAL A 89 6.34 15.27 11.80
C VAL A 89 6.31 15.67 13.27
N LYS A 90 6.74 16.89 13.63
CA LYS A 90 6.67 17.43 15.01
C LYS A 90 5.24 17.50 15.57
N ASN A 91 4.25 17.79 14.73
CA ASN A 91 2.84 18.02 15.10
C ASN A 91 1.88 17.00 14.47
N CYS A 92 2.33 15.77 14.18
CA CYS A 92 1.50 14.72 13.58
C CYS A 92 0.32 14.37 14.51
N LYS A 93 -0.89 14.84 14.14
CA LYS A 93 -2.15 14.61 14.86
C LYS A 93 -2.84 13.29 14.50
N ALA A 94 -2.49 12.69 13.36
CA ALA A 94 -3.12 11.48 12.87
C ALA A 94 -3.08 10.35 13.90
N GLN A 95 -4.24 9.74 14.10
CA GLN A 95 -4.45 8.67 15.07
C GLN A 95 -4.02 7.30 14.51
N VAL A 96 -3.86 7.17 13.20
CA VAL A 96 -3.46 5.93 12.52
C VAL A 96 -2.21 6.17 11.68
N VAL A 97 -1.25 5.25 11.77
CA VAL A 97 -0.05 5.17 10.93
C VAL A 97 -0.05 3.83 10.20
N GLN A 98 -0.16 3.88 8.88
CA GLN A 98 -0.28 2.72 8.00
C GLN A 98 1.10 2.25 7.57
N LEU A 99 1.64 1.25 8.28
CA LEU A 99 3.02 0.77 8.16
C LEU A 99 3.34 0.15 6.79
N HIS A 100 2.34 -0.40 6.10
CA HIS A 100 2.47 -0.93 4.74
C HIS A 100 1.68 -0.12 3.69
N ARG A 101 1.26 1.10 4.06
CA ARG A 101 0.37 1.96 3.26
C ARG A 101 -0.98 1.25 2.99
N THR A 102 -1.61 1.51 1.85
CA THR A 102 -2.96 0.99 1.54
C THR A 102 -3.08 0.59 0.07
N LEU A 103 -4.13 -0.18 -0.22
CA LEU A 103 -4.56 -0.55 -1.58
C LEU A 103 -5.59 0.47 -2.15
N SER A 104 -5.59 1.73 -1.68
CA SER A 104 -6.48 2.77 -2.21
C SER A 104 -5.93 3.50 -3.44
N LYS A 105 -4.62 3.41 -3.70
CA LYS A 105 -3.91 4.13 -4.76
C LYS A 105 -2.99 3.23 -5.58
N LEU A 106 -2.69 3.68 -6.79
CA LEU A 106 -1.67 3.12 -7.68
C LEU A 106 -0.58 4.18 -7.92
N ARG A 107 0.66 3.75 -8.17
CA ARG A 107 1.80 4.58 -8.56
C ARG A 107 2.34 4.13 -9.92
N CYS A 108 2.64 5.07 -10.80
CA CYS A 108 3.30 4.79 -12.07
C CYS A 108 4.79 4.47 -11.86
N ASN A 109 5.29 3.38 -12.45
CA ASN A 109 6.71 3.02 -12.39
C ASN A 109 7.63 3.90 -13.28
N ALA A 110 7.08 4.77 -14.13
CA ALA A 110 7.84 5.66 -15.02
C ALA A 110 7.81 7.13 -14.57
N CYS A 111 6.62 7.74 -14.51
CA CYS A 111 6.47 9.15 -14.16
C CYS A 111 6.22 9.40 -12.67
N THR A 112 6.16 8.34 -11.84
CA THR A 112 5.86 8.37 -10.41
C THR A 112 4.48 8.92 -9.99
N ASN A 113 3.64 9.35 -10.94
CA ASN A 113 2.29 9.85 -10.64
C ASN A 113 1.48 8.84 -9.82
N ILE A 114 0.64 9.36 -8.92
CA ILE A 114 -0.21 8.59 -8.03
C ILE A 114 -1.67 8.87 -8.38
N CYS A 115 -2.45 7.82 -8.63
CA CYS A 115 -3.88 7.92 -8.91
C CYS A 115 -4.69 6.95 -8.01
N PRO A 116 -6.00 7.12 -7.86
CA PRO A 116 -6.85 6.14 -7.18
C PRO A 116 -6.78 4.76 -7.84
N PHE A 117 -6.93 3.70 -7.04
CA PHE A 117 -7.16 2.35 -7.53
C PHE A 117 -8.67 2.16 -7.77
N THR A 118 -9.13 2.55 -8.96
CA THR A 118 -10.55 2.54 -9.36
C THR A 118 -11.04 1.12 -9.72
N PRO A 119 -12.37 0.88 -9.80
CA PRO A 119 -12.92 -0.39 -10.26
C PRO A 119 -12.42 -0.80 -11.65
N GLN A 120 -12.32 0.13 -12.60
CA GLN A 120 -11.84 -0.17 -13.96
C GLN A 120 -10.38 -0.65 -13.97
N TYR A 121 -9.53 -0.13 -13.09
CA TYR A 121 -8.19 -0.68 -12.89
C TYR A 121 -8.25 -2.03 -12.17
N CYS A 122 -9.15 -2.20 -11.20
CA CYS A 122 -9.34 -3.46 -10.47
C CYS A 122 -9.62 -4.63 -11.42
N ASP A 123 -10.46 -4.43 -12.44
CA ASP A 123 -10.78 -5.44 -13.44
C ASP A 123 -9.54 -5.83 -14.28
N ILE A 124 -8.74 -4.86 -14.74
CA ILE A 124 -7.47 -5.12 -15.45
C ILE A 124 -6.48 -5.89 -14.56
N PHE A 125 -6.42 -5.57 -13.26
CA PHE A 125 -5.62 -6.33 -12.31
C PHE A 125 -6.16 -7.76 -12.14
N LYS A 126 -7.49 -7.98 -12.13
CA LYS A 126 -8.12 -9.31 -12.11
C LYS A 126 -7.89 -10.14 -13.39
N GLU A 127 -7.42 -9.54 -14.48
CA GLU A 127 -6.92 -10.25 -15.68
C GLU A 127 -5.44 -10.68 -15.53
N GLY A 128 -4.78 -10.31 -14.43
CA GLY A 128 -3.34 -10.51 -14.20
C GLY A 128 -2.47 -9.43 -14.84
N GLU A 129 -3.05 -8.41 -15.46
CA GLU A 129 -2.31 -7.34 -16.16
C GLU A 129 -2.15 -6.09 -15.28
N ALA A 130 -1.33 -5.14 -15.74
CA ALA A 130 -1.12 -3.87 -15.06
C ALA A 130 -1.45 -2.68 -16.00
N PRO A 131 -2.39 -1.79 -15.63
CA PRO A 131 -2.87 -0.76 -16.52
C PRO A 131 -1.78 0.26 -16.89
N ASN A 132 -1.82 0.74 -18.14
CA ASN A 132 -0.98 1.84 -18.59
C ASN A 132 -1.30 3.12 -17.82
N CYS A 133 -0.27 3.88 -17.44
CA CYS A 133 -0.45 5.14 -16.75
C CYS A 133 -1.04 6.21 -17.71
N PRO A 134 -2.17 6.85 -17.36
CA PRO A 134 -2.82 7.85 -18.22
C PRO A 134 -1.89 9.03 -18.52
N GLU A 135 -1.14 9.52 -17.52
CA GLU A 135 -0.12 10.57 -17.68
C GLU A 135 0.94 10.24 -18.75
N CYS A 136 1.46 9.01 -18.74
CA CYS A 136 2.47 8.59 -19.71
C CYS A 136 1.86 8.43 -21.11
N VAL A 137 0.63 7.92 -21.19
CA VAL A 137 -0.13 7.85 -22.44
C VAL A 137 -0.35 9.26 -23.01
N GLU A 138 -0.76 10.21 -22.17
CA GLU A 138 -1.07 11.59 -22.52
C GLU A 138 0.18 12.39 -22.92
N ARG A 139 1.28 12.31 -22.16
CA ARG A 139 2.59 12.85 -22.57
C ARG A 139 3.04 12.28 -23.92
N GLY A 140 2.79 10.99 -24.15
CA GLY A 140 2.99 10.33 -25.45
C GLY A 140 2.13 10.90 -26.58
N LYS A 141 0.90 11.34 -26.31
CA LYS A 141 0.01 12.03 -27.27
C LYS A 141 0.43 13.48 -27.51
N TYR A 142 0.77 14.25 -26.47
CA TYR A 142 1.17 15.66 -26.59
C TYR A 142 2.40 15.86 -27.49
N ILE A 143 3.37 14.94 -27.46
CA ILE A 143 4.50 14.93 -28.41
C ILE A 143 4.02 14.86 -29.87
N LYS A 144 2.90 14.19 -30.16
CA LYS A 144 2.28 14.18 -31.49
C LYS A 144 1.38 15.38 -31.74
N TYR A 145 0.61 15.87 -30.75
CA TYR A 145 -0.15 17.12 -30.93
C TYR A 145 0.77 18.31 -31.22
N ARG A 146 1.98 18.41 -30.69
CA ARG A 146 2.95 19.44 -31.11
C ARG A 146 3.38 19.34 -32.59
N ILE A 147 3.19 18.18 -33.24
CA ILE A 147 3.43 17.96 -34.68
C ILE A 147 2.11 18.08 -35.49
N PHE A 148 0.97 17.77 -34.87
CA PHE A 148 -0.34 17.62 -35.51
C PHE A 148 -1.30 18.80 -35.27
N LEU A 149 -0.99 19.73 -34.35
CA LEU A 149 -1.78 20.94 -34.11
C LEU A 149 -1.71 21.95 -35.26
N ASN A 150 -0.85 21.72 -36.25
CA ASN A 150 -0.95 22.37 -37.56
C ASN A 150 -2.11 21.82 -38.43
N LYS A 151 -2.84 20.77 -38.01
CA LYS A 151 -3.87 20.08 -38.82
C LYS A 151 -4.92 19.28 -38.00
N ILE A 152 -5.73 20.00 -37.20
CA ILE A 152 -7.14 19.66 -36.85
C ILE A 152 -7.36 18.47 -35.87
N ILE A 153 -8.50 18.53 -35.16
CA ILE A 153 -8.94 17.64 -34.06
C ILE A 153 -10.21 16.88 -34.48
N GLN A 154 -10.37 15.60 -34.10
CA GLN A 154 -11.56 15.06 -33.37
C GLN A 154 -11.56 13.53 -33.16
N ASN A 155 -12.37 13.10 -32.18
CA ASN A 155 -12.86 11.75 -31.86
C ASN A 155 -12.03 10.80 -30.98
N ASN A 156 -12.72 10.20 -29.99
CA ASN A 156 -12.15 9.67 -28.74
C ASN A 156 -11.92 8.15 -28.69
N ILE A 157 -12.10 7.42 -29.80
CA ILE A 157 -12.08 5.93 -29.82
C ILE A 157 -10.67 5.36 -30.16
N PHE A 158 -9.70 6.20 -30.57
CA PHE A 158 -8.45 5.73 -31.20
C PHE A 158 -7.23 5.48 -30.29
N ASN A 159 -7.40 5.49 -28.96
CA ASN A 159 -6.26 5.66 -28.03
C ASN A 159 -5.16 4.58 -28.09
N ASN A 160 -5.48 3.28 -28.07
CA ASN A 160 -4.45 2.22 -28.02
C ASN A 160 -3.74 2.02 -29.38
N MET A 161 -4.49 1.97 -30.48
CA MET A 161 -3.91 1.77 -31.82
C MET A 161 -3.01 2.93 -32.24
N PHE A 162 -3.38 4.17 -31.89
CA PHE A 162 -2.59 5.36 -32.15
C PHE A 162 -1.22 5.35 -31.45
N LEU A 163 -1.13 4.81 -30.23
CA LEU A 163 0.15 4.64 -29.50
C LEU A 163 1.07 3.64 -30.21
N ILE A 164 0.52 2.53 -30.70
CA ILE A 164 1.29 1.51 -31.46
C ILE A 164 1.82 2.10 -32.76
N ILE A 165 1.00 2.82 -33.52
CA ILE A 165 1.39 3.51 -34.76
C ILE A 165 2.50 4.53 -34.49
N ASN A 166 2.37 5.36 -33.44
CA ASN A 166 3.38 6.36 -33.08
C ASN A 166 4.70 5.72 -32.65
N ARG A 167 4.68 4.59 -31.93
CA ARG A 167 5.89 3.83 -31.59
C ARG A 167 6.60 3.35 -32.84
N LYS A 168 5.88 2.72 -33.79
CA LYS A 168 6.44 2.28 -35.08
C LYS A 168 7.00 3.46 -35.90
N GLN A 169 6.33 4.62 -35.93
CA GLN A 169 6.82 5.81 -36.63
C GLN A 169 8.09 6.40 -36.00
N LYS A 170 8.19 6.50 -34.67
CA LYS A 170 9.41 6.99 -34.01
C LYS A 170 10.62 6.10 -34.29
N VAL A 171 10.46 4.78 -34.23
CA VAL A 171 11.51 3.81 -34.59
C VAL A 171 11.97 4.01 -36.04
N LYS A 172 11.04 4.17 -37.00
CA LYS A 172 11.37 4.51 -38.40
C LYS A 172 12.11 5.84 -38.58
N GLN A 173 12.00 6.79 -37.63
CA GLN A 173 12.72 8.06 -37.63
C GLN A 173 14.02 8.01 -36.80
N GLY A 174 14.49 6.84 -36.36
CA GLY A 174 15.65 6.70 -35.47
C GLY A 174 15.46 7.27 -34.06
N LYS A 175 14.23 7.68 -33.70
CA LYS A 175 13.91 8.31 -32.41
C LYS A 175 13.45 7.26 -31.40
N ARG A 176 13.95 7.35 -30.16
CA ARG A 176 13.49 6.47 -29.07
C ARG A 176 11.97 6.64 -28.84
N PRO A 177 11.17 5.57 -28.81
CA PRO A 177 9.75 5.64 -28.52
C PRO A 177 9.49 6.17 -27.10
N HIS A 178 8.35 6.80 -26.86
CA HIS A 178 8.00 7.22 -25.50
C HIS A 178 7.67 5.99 -24.65
N PHE A 179 8.35 5.86 -23.51
CA PHE A 179 8.06 4.81 -22.54
C PHE A 179 6.72 5.10 -21.86
N ILE A 180 5.85 4.10 -21.80
CA ILE A 180 4.56 4.20 -21.11
C ILE A 180 4.71 3.38 -19.85
N GLY A 181 4.70 4.05 -18.70
CA GLY A 181 4.79 3.36 -17.42
C GLY A 181 3.51 2.59 -17.13
N GLN A 182 3.65 1.51 -16.37
CA GLN A 182 2.54 0.76 -15.78
C GLN A 182 2.23 1.31 -14.39
N LEU A 183 0.95 1.31 -14.04
CA LEU A 183 0.48 1.54 -12.69
C LEU A 183 0.69 0.28 -11.85
N LYS A 184 1.23 0.45 -10.64
CA LYS A 184 1.45 -0.63 -9.66
C LYS A 184 0.83 -0.24 -8.31
N PRO A 185 0.39 -1.19 -7.46
CA PRO A 185 -0.14 -0.91 -6.13
C PRO A 185 0.81 -0.07 -5.27
N THR A 186 0.26 0.78 -4.38
CA THR A 186 1.07 1.57 -3.45
C THR A 186 1.49 0.85 -2.16
N VAL A 187 1.07 -0.40 -2.00
CA VAL A 187 1.40 -1.26 -0.84
C VAL A 187 2.89 -1.52 -0.76
N ILE A 188 3.43 -1.51 0.46
CA ILE A 188 4.83 -1.91 0.72
C ILE A 188 4.90 -3.41 0.90
N LEU A 189 5.84 -4.03 0.18
CA LEU A 189 6.07 -5.47 0.17
C LEU A 189 7.18 -5.86 1.16
N TYR A 190 7.32 -7.16 1.46
CA TYR A 190 8.52 -7.67 2.10
C TYR A 190 9.74 -7.40 1.23
N SER A 191 10.86 -7.15 1.89
CA SER A 191 12.13 -6.78 1.26
C SER A 191 12.11 -5.43 0.51
N ASP A 192 11.02 -4.65 0.62
CA ASP A 192 10.89 -3.28 0.10
C ASP A 192 11.23 -2.23 1.19
N THR A 193 11.60 -1.03 0.77
CA THR A 193 11.94 0.08 1.67
C THR A 193 10.76 1.04 1.79
N HIS A 194 10.25 1.26 3.00
CA HIS A 194 9.18 2.24 3.20
C HIS A 194 9.67 3.65 2.82
N PRO A 195 9.07 4.33 1.81
CA PRO A 195 9.57 5.61 1.29
C PRO A 195 9.47 6.78 2.28
N LYS A 196 8.84 6.50 3.44
CA LYS A 196 8.59 7.41 4.56
C LYS A 196 8.99 6.78 5.91
N GLY A 197 9.93 5.84 5.88
CA GLY A 197 10.37 5.08 7.05
C GLY A 197 11.00 5.97 8.13
N LEU A 198 11.72 7.02 7.73
CA LEU A 198 12.27 8.02 8.67
C LEU A 198 11.17 8.75 9.43
N GLU A 199 10.14 9.26 8.73
CA GLU A 199 9.02 9.95 9.38
C GLU A 199 8.24 9.01 10.31
N ILE A 200 7.97 7.77 9.90
CA ILE A 200 7.35 6.75 10.77
C ILE A 200 8.22 6.52 12.02
N SER A 201 9.54 6.34 11.85
CA SER A 201 10.45 6.10 12.97
C SER A 201 10.51 7.29 13.95
N GLN A 202 10.44 8.53 13.45
CA GLN A 202 10.42 9.73 14.29
C GLN A 202 9.11 9.90 15.06
N ILE A 203 7.97 9.56 14.45
CA ILE A 203 6.65 9.56 15.13
C ILE A 203 6.65 8.44 16.18
N ALA A 204 7.09 7.24 15.82
CA ALA A 204 7.19 6.08 16.71
C ALA A 204 8.06 6.37 17.94
N LYS A 205 9.26 6.93 17.75
CA LYS A 205 10.14 7.26 18.86
C LYS A 205 9.50 8.26 19.84
N ARG A 206 8.82 9.29 19.34
CA ARG A 206 8.11 10.26 20.20
C ARG A 206 6.96 9.64 20.97
N ASP A 207 6.24 8.69 20.38
CA ASP A 207 5.16 7.99 21.07
C ASP A 207 5.71 7.00 22.10
N GLN A 208 6.82 6.31 21.82
CA GLN A 208 7.53 5.46 22.80
C GLN A 208 7.92 6.27 24.05
N ASP A 209 8.39 7.50 23.86
CA ASP A 209 8.77 8.40 24.95
C ASP A 209 7.58 8.96 25.75
N LYS A 210 6.34 8.57 25.42
CA LYS A 210 5.11 9.00 26.11
C LYS A 210 4.22 7.85 26.59
N ALA A 211 4.17 6.74 25.85
CA ALA A 211 3.27 5.62 26.10
C ALA A 211 3.33 5.09 27.54
N ASP A 212 2.17 4.97 28.17
CA ASP A 212 1.93 4.42 29.51
C ASP A 212 1.38 2.98 29.49
N CYS A 213 1.24 2.39 28.30
CA CYS A 213 0.73 1.05 28.03
C CYS A 213 1.15 0.64 26.60
N LEU A 214 1.06 -0.65 26.27
CA LEU A 214 1.18 -1.18 24.91
C LEU A 214 0.20 -2.34 24.71
N LEU A 215 -0.87 -2.15 23.92
CA LEU A 215 -1.75 -3.25 23.50
C LEU A 215 -1.43 -3.70 22.07
N ILE A 216 -1.00 -4.95 21.94
CA ILE A 216 -0.68 -5.62 20.68
C ILE A 216 -1.84 -6.58 20.34
N MET A 217 -2.54 -6.36 19.22
CA MET A 217 -3.68 -7.19 18.83
C MET A 217 -3.50 -7.89 17.48
N GLY A 218 -3.82 -9.19 17.46
CA GLY A 218 -3.96 -9.99 16.25
C GLY A 218 -2.64 -10.27 15.52
N THR A 219 -1.51 -10.33 16.23
CA THR A 219 -0.16 -10.28 15.63
C THR A 219 0.57 -11.61 15.45
N SER A 220 1.57 -11.56 14.57
CA SER A 220 2.63 -12.58 14.47
C SER A 220 4.02 -12.14 14.82
N LEU A 221 4.26 -10.82 14.80
CA LEU A 221 5.59 -10.25 14.84
C LEU A 221 6.59 -10.93 13.89
N ARG A 222 6.23 -11.30 12.65
CA ARG A 222 7.22 -11.90 11.73
C ARG A 222 8.15 -10.89 11.06
N ILE A 223 7.64 -9.72 10.69
CA ILE A 223 8.39 -8.72 9.94
C ILE A 223 9.44 -8.06 10.86
N PRO A 224 10.73 -8.03 10.51
CA PRO A 224 11.78 -7.49 11.39
C PRO A 224 11.51 -6.06 11.89
N GLY A 225 11.22 -5.12 10.98
CA GLY A 225 10.91 -3.73 11.36
C GLY A 225 9.71 -3.59 12.32
N ILE A 226 8.75 -4.51 12.25
CA ILE A 226 7.59 -4.57 13.17
C ILE A 226 7.99 -5.15 14.54
N LYS A 227 8.84 -6.19 14.56
CA LYS A 227 9.45 -6.71 15.80
C LYS A 227 10.19 -5.59 16.54
N ASP A 228 11.01 -4.83 15.82
CA ASP A 228 11.88 -3.83 16.42
C ASP A 228 11.12 -2.58 16.86
N LEU A 229 10.08 -2.19 16.11
CA LEU A 229 9.09 -1.20 16.53
C LEU A 229 8.47 -1.58 17.89
N ILE A 230 7.95 -2.80 18.02
CA ILE A 230 7.33 -3.28 19.26
C ILE A 230 8.33 -3.44 20.40
N LYS A 231 9.54 -3.95 20.16
CA LYS A 231 10.60 -3.98 21.18
C LYS A 231 10.96 -2.56 21.65
N GLY A 232 10.91 -1.56 20.78
CA GLY A 232 11.05 -0.15 21.14
C GLY A 232 9.99 0.29 22.16
N PHE A 233 8.70 0.08 21.85
CA PHE A 233 7.60 0.41 22.76
C PHE A 233 7.63 -0.42 24.06
N ALA A 234 7.80 -1.74 23.98
CA ALA A 234 7.81 -2.61 25.15
C ALA A 234 8.91 -2.22 26.16
N ARG A 235 10.12 -1.87 25.68
CA ARG A 235 11.19 -1.35 26.55
C ARG A 235 10.81 -0.02 27.21
N ALA A 236 10.22 0.90 26.45
CA ALA A 236 9.84 2.22 26.97
C ALA A 236 8.69 2.15 28.00
N VAL A 237 7.74 1.23 27.79
CA VAL A 237 6.59 0.97 28.68
C VAL A 237 7.04 0.21 29.94
N HIS A 238 7.81 -0.87 29.82
CA HIS A 238 8.36 -1.59 30.98
C HIS A 238 9.29 -0.69 31.83
N GLY A 239 10.07 0.19 31.20
CA GLY A 239 10.92 1.17 31.90
C GLY A 239 10.16 2.19 32.76
N ARG A 240 8.81 2.23 32.68
CA ARG A 240 7.93 3.07 33.50
C ARG A 240 7.13 2.27 34.54
N GLY A 241 7.34 0.96 34.64
CA GLY A 241 6.49 0.07 35.43
C GLY A 241 5.10 -0.18 34.81
N SER A 242 4.92 0.17 33.53
CA SER A 242 3.65 0.05 32.83
C SER A 242 3.46 -1.31 32.13
N CYS A 243 2.21 -1.61 31.75
CA CYS A 243 1.81 -2.91 31.23
C CYS A 243 1.93 -3.03 29.69
N VAL A 244 2.40 -4.19 29.23
CA VAL A 244 2.31 -4.64 27.82
C VAL A 244 1.30 -5.77 27.76
N ILE A 245 0.27 -5.63 26.92
CA ILE A 245 -0.83 -6.58 26.77
C ILE A 245 -0.79 -7.15 25.34
N LEU A 246 -0.86 -8.48 25.23
CA LEU A 246 -0.96 -9.19 23.97
C LEU A 246 -2.32 -9.88 23.87
N VAL A 247 -3.07 -9.61 22.81
CA VAL A 247 -4.33 -10.28 22.50
C VAL A 247 -4.21 -10.91 21.11
N ASN A 248 -4.05 -12.22 21.04
CA ASN A 248 -3.93 -12.94 19.78
C ASN A 248 -4.62 -14.30 19.86
N ALA A 249 -5.05 -14.84 18.72
CA ALA A 249 -5.71 -16.15 18.66
C ALA A 249 -4.76 -17.33 18.95
N LYS A 250 -3.44 -17.09 18.94
CA LYS A 250 -2.37 -18.06 19.23
C LYS A 250 -1.22 -17.34 19.92
N ASP A 251 -0.42 -18.05 20.71
CA ASP A 251 0.83 -17.51 21.23
C ASP A 251 1.76 -17.04 20.10
N VAL A 252 2.51 -15.98 20.35
CA VAL A 252 3.39 -15.33 19.37
C VAL A 252 4.74 -16.06 19.27
N ALA A 253 4.77 -17.35 19.62
CA ALA A 253 5.85 -18.30 19.38
C ALA A 253 5.94 -18.67 17.88
N ASN A 254 6.11 -17.65 17.04
CA ASN A 254 5.98 -17.63 15.58
C ASN A 254 4.54 -17.82 15.05
N LYS A 255 4.16 -17.00 14.04
CA LYS A 255 3.12 -17.18 12.97
C LYS A 255 1.95 -16.16 12.92
N GLU A 256 1.44 -15.92 11.68
CA GLU A 256 0.88 -14.70 11.00
C GLU A 256 -0.17 -13.76 11.69
N GLY A 257 -0.09 -12.42 11.42
CA GLY A 257 -0.98 -11.40 12.01
C GLY A 257 -0.49 -9.92 12.12
N MET A 258 -1.47 -9.01 12.26
CA MET A 258 -1.56 -7.52 12.43
C MET A 258 -0.89 -6.93 13.69
N VAL A 259 -0.56 -5.64 13.77
CA VAL A 259 -0.16 -4.97 15.03
C VAL A 259 -1.16 -3.88 15.38
N LEU A 260 -1.35 -3.64 16.68
CA LEU A 260 -2.06 -2.50 17.26
C LEU A 260 -1.13 -1.77 18.24
N LEU A 261 -1.45 -0.52 18.56
CA LEU A 261 -0.76 0.27 19.58
C LEU A 261 -1.72 1.27 20.27
N ILE A 262 -1.47 1.53 21.55
CA ILE A 262 -2.35 1.98 22.66
C ILE A 262 -1.36 2.24 23.84
N ILE A 263 -1.38 3.26 24.71
CA ILE A 263 -2.33 4.37 25.02
C ILE A 263 -1.59 5.71 25.29
N LYS A 264 -2.36 6.74 25.69
CA LYS A 264 -2.08 8.14 26.12
C LYS A 264 -0.67 8.73 25.92
#